data_AF-A0A3N5NG15-F1
#
_entry.id   AF-A0A3N5NG15-F1
#
_cell.length_a   1.000
_cell.length_b   1.000
_cell.length_c   1.000
_cell.angle_alpha   90.00
_cell.angle_beta   90.00
_cell.angle_gamma   90.00
#
_symmetry.space_group_name_H-M   'P 1'
#
loop_
_entity.id
_entity.type
_entity.pdbx_description
1 polymer ?
#
loop_
_entity_poly.entity_id
_entity_poly.type
_entity_poly.pdbx_seq_one_letter_code
_entity_poly.pdbx_strand_id
1 'polypeptide(L)' 'ISGASPDGELVEIIEIEDHPWFLGCQFHPEFKSRPTEPHPLFSAFIGASLKGKRSLFPTIETEVQERSRD' A
#
# COMPACT_ATOMS: atom_id res chain seq x y z
N ILE A 1 -7.08 -14.97 -7.22
CA ILE A 1 -6.01 -15.46 -6.31
C ILE A 1 -4.71 -15.02 -6.94
N SER A 2 -3.93 -14.19 -6.23
CA SER A 2 -2.68 -13.62 -6.76
C SER A 2 -1.44 -14.38 -6.28
N GLY A 3 -1.57 -15.19 -5.23
CA GLY A 3 -0.51 -16.07 -4.74
C GLY A 3 -1.10 -17.32 -4.11
N ALA A 4 -0.45 -18.45 -4.36
CA ALA A 4 -0.76 -19.75 -3.78
C ALA A 4 0.49 -20.40 -3.22
N SER A 5 0.33 -21.42 -2.37
CA SER A 5 1.43 -22.25 -1.89
C SER A 5 2.16 -22.93 -3.06
N PRO A 6 3.41 -23.41 -2.89
CA PRO A 6 4.17 -24.02 -3.98
C PRO A 6 3.50 -25.24 -4.64
N ASP A 7 2.67 -25.95 -3.90
CA ASP A 7 1.85 -27.07 -4.37
C ASP A 7 0.47 -26.63 -4.91
N GLY A 8 0.09 -25.37 -4.75
CA GLY A 8 -1.14 -24.79 -5.27
C GLY A 8 -2.39 -25.03 -4.42
N GLU A 9 -2.28 -25.72 -3.30
CA GLU A 9 -3.42 -26.13 -2.47
C GLU A 9 -3.96 -25.01 -1.57
N LEU A 10 -3.09 -24.07 -1.16
CA LEU A 10 -3.44 -22.98 -0.25
C LEU A 10 -3.38 -21.63 -0.95
N VAL A 11 -4.38 -20.79 -0.68
CA VAL A 11 -4.36 -19.38 -1.10
C VAL A 11 -3.51 -18.57 -0.13
N GLU A 12 -2.47 -17.95 -0.65
CA GLU A 12 -1.50 -17.19 0.15
C GLU A 12 -1.69 -15.67 -0.01
N ILE A 13 -2.10 -15.21 -1.20
CA ILE A 13 -2.29 -13.79 -1.52
C ILE A 13 -3.56 -13.57 -2.36
N ILE A 14 -4.32 -12.54 -2.02
CA ILE A 14 -5.47 -12.05 -2.77
C ILE A 14 -5.34 -10.56 -3.09
N GLU A 15 -5.77 -10.16 -4.27
CA GLU A 15 -5.91 -8.77 -4.71
C GLU A 15 -7.31 -8.59 -5.35
N ILE A 16 -7.80 -7.35 -5.40
CA ILE A 16 -9.05 -6.98 -6.07
C ILE A 16 -8.69 -6.06 -7.23
N GLU A 17 -9.00 -6.48 -8.46
CA GLU A 17 -8.60 -5.80 -9.70
C GLU A 17 -9.11 -4.34 -9.77
N ASP A 18 -10.36 -4.10 -9.39
CA ASP A 18 -10.99 -2.77 -9.45
C ASP A 18 -10.76 -1.90 -8.20
N HIS A 19 -9.83 -2.28 -7.31
CA HIS A 19 -9.47 -1.49 -6.14
C HIS A 19 -8.08 -0.88 -6.31
N PRO A 20 -7.88 0.43 -6.07
CA PRO A 20 -6.62 1.13 -6.39
C PRO A 20 -5.39 0.56 -5.68
N TRP A 21 -5.60 -0.05 -4.51
CA TRP A 21 -4.62 -0.90 -3.83
C TRP A 21 -5.33 -1.77 -2.79
N PHE A 22 -5.49 -3.07 -3.05
CA PHE A 22 -6.02 -4.04 -2.09
C PHE A 22 -5.14 -5.27 -2.10
N LEU A 23 -4.64 -5.67 -0.93
CA LEU A 23 -3.86 -6.89 -0.78
C LEU A 23 -4.18 -7.54 0.55
N GLY A 24 -4.53 -8.82 0.51
CA GLY A 24 -4.62 -9.69 1.67
C GLY A 24 -3.60 -10.82 1.56
N CYS A 25 -2.93 -11.16 2.66
CA CYS A 25 -2.02 -12.30 2.71
C CYS A 25 -2.25 -13.14 3.96
N GLN A 26 -1.97 -14.45 3.87
CA GLN A 26 -2.08 -15.37 5.01
C GLN A 26 -0.88 -15.25 5.96
N PHE A 27 0.32 -15.05 5.40
CA PHE A 27 1.55 -14.91 6.17
C PHE A 27 1.68 -13.55 6.87
N HIS A 28 2.69 -13.44 7.74
CA HIS A 28 2.97 -12.27 8.59
C HIS A 28 4.16 -11.43 8.08
N PRO A 29 3.97 -10.50 7.12
CA PRO A 29 5.05 -9.66 6.59
C PRO A 29 5.67 -8.73 7.65
N GLU A 30 4.96 -8.43 8.73
CA GLU A 30 5.41 -7.58 9.84
C GLU A 30 6.69 -8.10 10.49
N PHE A 31 6.85 -9.41 10.63
CA PHE A 31 8.02 -10.00 11.29
C PHE A 31 9.30 -9.83 10.47
N LYS A 32 9.18 -9.58 9.17
CA LYS A 32 10.31 -9.32 8.26
C LYS A 32 10.56 -7.83 8.02
N SER A 33 9.67 -6.94 8.45
CA SER A 33 9.87 -5.49 8.31
C SER A 33 10.89 -4.97 9.32
N ARG A 34 11.73 -4.00 8.93
CA ARG A 34 12.70 -3.32 9.81
C ARG A 34 12.59 -1.81 9.65
N PRO A 35 12.97 -1.01 10.67
CA PRO A 35 12.91 0.46 10.57
C PRO A 35 13.70 1.05 9.40
N THR A 36 14.87 0.48 9.08
CA THR A 36 15.72 0.92 7.96
C THR A 36 15.44 0.20 6.64
N GLU A 37 14.64 -0.86 6.69
CA GLU A 37 14.29 -1.70 5.53
C GLU A 37 12.84 -2.18 5.70
N PRO A 38 11.87 -1.30 5.41
CA PRO A 38 10.46 -1.66 5.54
C PRO A 38 10.09 -2.73 4.53
N HIS A 39 9.25 -3.69 4.94
CA HIS A 39 8.77 -4.72 4.03
C HIS A 39 8.02 -4.08 2.83
N PRO A 40 8.26 -4.52 1.59
CA PRO A 40 7.71 -3.88 0.39
C PRO A 40 6.19 -3.67 0.42
N LEU A 41 5.45 -4.62 0.99
CA LEU A 41 3.98 -4.53 1.12
C LEU A 41 3.54 -3.29 1.92
N PHE A 42 4.23 -2.95 3.02
CA PHE A 42 3.87 -1.78 3.82
C PHE A 42 4.26 -0.49 3.10
N SER A 43 5.46 -0.42 2.50
CA SER A 43 5.87 0.75 1.71
C SER A 43 4.91 1.02 0.54
N ALA A 44 4.48 -0.02 -0.15
CA ALA A 44 3.50 0.07 -1.23
C ALA A 44 2.12 0.52 -0.72
N PHE A 45 1.66 -0.03 0.42
CA PHE A 45 0.39 0.37 1.04
C PHE A 45 0.36 1.87 1.35
N ILE A 46 1.40 2.37 2.00
CA ILE A 46 1.48 3.79 2.38
C ILE A 46 1.59 4.67 1.13
N GLY A 47 2.38 4.28 0.14
CA GLY A 47 2.47 4.99 -1.13
C GLY A 47 1.12 5.09 -1.84
N ALA A 48 0.37 3.98 -1.91
CA ALA A 48 -0.97 3.96 -2.47
C ALA A 48 -1.96 4.81 -1.65
N SER A 49 -1.85 4.77 -0.32
CA SER A 49 -2.67 5.59 0.58
C SER A 49 -2.43 7.09 0.38
N LEU A 50 -1.17 7.51 0.20
CA LEU A 50 -0.82 8.89 -0.11
C LEU A 50 -1.38 9.32 -1.47
N LYS A 51 -1.26 8.47 -2.49
CA LYS A 51 -1.87 8.71 -3.81
C LYS A 51 -3.39 8.82 -3.73
N GLY A 52 -4.03 7.92 -2.98
CA GLY A 52 -5.47 7.93 -2.73
C GLY A 52 -5.92 9.21 -2.03
N LYS A 53 -5.20 9.64 -0.98
CA LYS A 53 -5.44 10.90 -0.28
C LYS A 53 -5.37 12.10 -1.23
N ARG A 54 -4.33 12.17 -2.08
CA ARG A 54 -4.20 13.24 -3.09
C ARG A 54 -5.40 13.28 -4.04
N SER A 55 -5.87 12.11 -4.48
CA SER A 55 -7.01 12.01 -5.37
C SER A 55 -8.33 12.42 -4.71
N LEU A 56 -8.50 12.12 -3.42
CA LEU A 56 -9.74 12.41 -2.68
C LEU A 56 -9.81 13.87 -2.19
N PHE A 57 -8.66 14.50 -1.95
CA PHE A 57 -8.58 15.86 -1.41
C PHE A 57 -7.60 16.74 -2.20
N PRO A 58 -7.91 17.07 -3.47
CA PRO A 58 -6.99 17.80 -4.35
C PRO A 58 -6.70 19.24 -3.88
N THR A 59 -7.63 19.88 -3.18
CA THR A 59 -7.57 21.33 -2.89
C THR A 59 -6.65 21.70 -1.71
N ILE A 60 -6.44 20.82 -0.73
CA ILE A 60 -5.69 21.16 0.50
C ILE A 60 -4.19 21.37 0.23
N GLU A 61 -3.66 20.74 -0.82
CA GLU A 61 -2.23 20.80 -1.10
C GLU A 61 -1.78 22.07 -1.82
N THR A 62 -2.68 22.73 -2.55
CA THR A 62 -2.39 24.03 -3.18
C THR A 62 -2.15 25.09 -2.10
N GLU A 63 -2.93 25.07 -1.01
CA GLU A 63 -2.81 26.05 0.08
C GLU A 63 -1.57 25.86 0.96
N VAL A 64 -1.10 24.63 1.16
CA VAL A 64 0.12 24.36 1.96
C VAL A 64 1.39 24.69 1.17
N GLN A 65 1.38 24.42 -0.15
CA GLN A 65 2.49 24.76 -1.04
C GLN A 65 2.66 26.28 -1.21
N GLU A 66 1.56 27.03 -1.21
CA GLU A 66 1.59 28.50 -1.27
C GLU A 66 2.08 29.11 0.04
N ARG A 67 1.63 28.64 1.20
CA ARG A 67 2.10 29.15 2.52
C ARG A 67 3.54 28.78 2.89
N SER A 68 4.16 27.82 2.21
CA SER A 68 5.56 27.43 2.46
C SER A 68 6.56 28.18 1.57
N ARG A 69 6.07 29.12 0.74
CA ARG A 69 6.87 29.97 -0.17
C ARG A 69 6.99 31.43 0.29
N ASP A 70 6.30 31.79 1.37
CA ASP A 70 6.44 33.05 2.10
C ASP A 70 7.33 32.86 3.35
#